data_AF-L8G609-F1
#
_entry.id   AF-L8G609-F1
#
_cell.length_a   1.000
_cell.length_b   1.000
_cell.length_c   1.000
_cell.angle_alpha   90.00
_cell.angle_beta   90.00
_cell.angle_gamma   90.00
#
_symmetry.space_group_name_H-M   'P 1'
#
loop_
_entity.id
_entity.type
_entity.pdbx_description
1 polymer ?
#
loop_
_entity_poly.entity_id
_entity_poly.type
_entity_poly.pdbx_seq_one_letter_code
_entity_poly.pdbx_strand_id
1 'polypeptide(L)'
;MMRVLAGDVVGNQGAREERKGEGVNIALTPHALFIDKARLIAEEPTYEGAKKVFILGFDTLKRLLEVRYYDPPSLSGLGPLFEGGVRVHLRAGGEEEEGEQRRWIESLGGGGDGEEWGEEGMGGGDGGGGS
;
A
#
# COMPACT_ATOMS: atom_id res chain seq x y z
N MET A 1 -7.60 -6.09 13.93
CA MET A 1 -6.13 -6.21 14.08
C MET A 1 -5.50 -5.78 12.76
N MET A 2 -4.59 -4.82 12.75
CA MET A 2 -4.04 -4.20 11.53
C MET A 2 -2.75 -4.94 11.16
N ARG A 3 -2.71 -5.62 10.00
CA ARG A 3 -1.51 -6.30 9.49
C ARG A 3 -0.97 -5.50 8.29
N VAL A 4 0.06 -4.69 8.53
CA VAL A 4 0.83 -4.02 7.46
C VAL A 4 2.08 -4.86 7.23
N LEU A 5 2.20 -5.48 6.06
CA LEU A 5 3.35 -6.32 5.69
C LEU A 5 4.14 -5.63 4.59
N ALA A 6 5.38 -5.27 4.90
CA ALA A 6 6.34 -4.64 3.99
C ALA A 6 7.65 -5.46 3.95
N GLY A 7 7.53 -6.77 3.74
CA GLY A 7 8.65 -7.72 3.81
C GLY A 7 9.82 -7.38 2.88
N ASP A 8 9.53 -6.81 1.71
CA ASP A 8 10.53 -6.33 0.75
C ASP A 8 11.27 -5.06 1.24
N VAL A 9 10.64 -4.25 2.10
CA VAL A 9 11.28 -3.08 2.74
C VAL A 9 12.21 -3.54 3.88
N VAL A 10 11.83 -4.61 4.58
CA VAL A 10 12.60 -5.18 5.70
C VAL A 10 13.77 -6.04 5.19
N GLY A 11 13.57 -6.82 4.12
CA GLY A 11 14.59 -7.70 3.54
C GLY A 11 15.78 -6.97 2.90
N ASN A 12 15.65 -5.66 2.65
CA ASN A 12 16.72 -4.83 2.10
C ASN A 12 17.48 -4.01 3.18
N GLN A 13 17.26 -4.29 4.47
CA GLN A 13 17.97 -3.64 5.58
C GLN A 13 19.37 -4.24 5.80
N GLY A 14 20.24 -4.17 4.80
CA GLY A 14 21.68 -4.33 5.02
C GLY A 14 22.23 -3.21 5.93
N ALA A 15 23.34 -3.49 6.62
CA ALA A 15 24.00 -2.63 7.64
C ALA A 15 23.77 -1.13 7.42
N ARG A 16 22.96 -0.53 8.29
CA ARG A 16 22.39 0.81 8.10
C ARG A 16 23.28 1.85 8.77
N GLU A 17 24.16 2.48 8.01
CA GLU A 17 24.60 3.84 8.35
C GLU A 17 23.45 4.80 8.03
N GLU A 18 23.15 5.72 8.95
CA GLU A 18 22.21 6.82 8.70
C GLU A 18 22.66 7.62 7.49
N ARG A 19 22.04 7.38 6.33
CA ARG A 19 22.36 8.14 5.12
C ARG A 19 21.62 9.48 5.16
N LYS A 20 22.28 10.54 4.71
CA LYS A 20 21.62 11.82 4.40
C LYS A 20 20.41 11.55 3.49
N GLY A 21 19.20 11.71 4.01
CA GLY A 21 17.94 11.38 3.32
C GLY A 21 17.07 10.34 4.02
N GLU A 22 17.55 9.69 5.08
CA GLU A 22 16.71 8.86 5.95
C GLU A 22 15.93 9.74 6.94
N GLY A 23 14.61 9.83 6.75
CA GLY A 23 13.73 10.63 7.58
C GLY A 23 12.28 10.57 7.12
N VAL A 24 11.35 11.04 7.96
CA VAL A 24 9.94 11.20 7.58
C VAL A 24 9.74 12.64 7.13
N ASN A 25 9.42 12.83 5.85
CA ASN A 25 9.06 14.14 5.32
C ASN A 25 7.54 14.31 5.36
N ILE A 26 7.10 15.46 5.85
CA ILE A 26 5.69 15.87 5.84
C ILE A 26 5.59 17.10 4.95
N ALA A 27 4.72 17.04 3.95
CA ALA A 27 4.50 18.11 2.99
C ALA A 27 3.02 18.48 2.93
N LEU A 28 2.75 19.72 2.52
CA LEU A 28 1.41 20.22 2.25
C LEU A 28 1.22 20.40 0.75
N THR A 29 -0.02 20.31 0.31
CA THR A 29 -0.39 20.50 -1.09
C THR A 29 -1.73 21.23 -1.18
N PRO A 30 -1.87 22.20 -2.09
CA PRO A 30 -3.15 22.87 -2.33
C PRO A 30 -4.14 21.98 -3.11
N HIS A 31 -3.67 20.85 -3.66
CA HIS A 31 -4.48 19.96 -4.46
C HIS A 31 -5.34 19.05 -3.58
N ALA A 32 -6.63 18.98 -3.88
CA ALA A 32 -7.56 18.07 -3.19
C ALA A 32 -7.49 16.65 -3.78
N LEU A 33 -7.38 16.53 -5.10
CA LEU A 33 -7.46 15.26 -5.82
C LEU A 33 -6.14 14.50 -5.83
N PHE A 34 -6.21 13.17 -5.78
CA PHE A 34 -5.03 12.30 -5.82
C PHE A 34 -4.23 12.43 -7.12
N ILE A 35 -4.91 12.59 -8.25
CA ILE A 35 -4.28 12.73 -9.57
C ILE A 35 -3.33 13.94 -9.62
N ASP A 36 -3.74 15.06 -9.05
CA ASP A 36 -2.94 16.29 -9.02
C ASP A 36 -1.78 16.17 -8.04
N LYS A 37 -2.01 15.52 -6.88
CA LYS A 37 -0.94 15.21 -5.91
C LYS A 37 0.10 14.29 -6.50
N ALA A 38 -0.32 13.23 -7.22
CA ALA A 38 0.58 12.26 -7.82
C ALA A 38 1.50 12.92 -8.86
N ARG A 39 0.96 13.83 -9.67
CA ARG A 39 1.75 14.64 -10.61
C ARG A 39 2.78 15.51 -9.89
N LEU A 40 2.35 16.26 -8.87
CA LEU A 40 3.25 17.10 -8.09
C LEU A 40 4.36 16.29 -7.41
N ILE A 41 4.03 15.13 -6.84
CA ILE A 41 5.01 14.22 -6.23
C ILE A 41 5.96 13.62 -7.28
N ALA A 42 5.47 13.32 -8.48
CA ALA A 42 6.28 12.80 -9.58
C ALA A 42 7.33 13.81 -10.04
N GLU A 43 6.98 15.11 -10.04
CA GLU A 43 7.84 16.22 -10.45
C GLU A 43 8.75 16.76 -9.33
N GLU A 44 8.56 16.33 -8.08
CA GLU A 44 9.32 16.82 -6.91
C GLU A 44 10.81 16.44 -7.02
N PRO A 45 11.73 17.42 -7.19
CA PRO A 45 13.16 17.16 -7.41
C PRO A 45 13.84 16.52 -6.21
N THR A 46 13.34 16.77 -4.99
CA THR A 46 13.88 16.19 -3.76
C THR A 46 13.93 14.66 -3.79
N TYR A 47 13.03 14.02 -4.54
CA TYR A 47 12.92 12.57 -4.66
C TYR A 47 13.26 12.07 -6.08
N GLU A 48 14.03 12.84 -6.84
CA GLU A 48 14.49 12.41 -8.16
C GLU A 48 15.30 11.10 -8.07
N GLY A 49 15.05 10.18 -8.99
CA GLY A 49 15.68 8.84 -9.01
C GLY A 49 15.17 7.86 -7.94
N ALA A 50 14.34 8.29 -6.99
CA ALA A 50 13.73 7.39 -6.01
C ALA A 50 12.52 6.64 -6.61
N LYS A 51 12.38 5.35 -6.25
CA LYS A 51 11.17 4.59 -6.56
C LYS A 51 10.01 5.09 -5.68
N LYS A 52 8.96 5.62 -6.31
CA LYS A 52 7.78 6.16 -5.63
C LYS A 52 6.70 5.07 -5.50
N VAL A 53 6.51 4.55 -4.29
CA VAL A 53 5.48 3.53 -4.00
C VAL A 53 4.38 4.16 -3.16
N PHE A 54 3.14 4.10 -3.63
CA PHE A 54 1.99 4.63 -2.88
C PHE A 54 1.35 3.54 -2.02
N ILE A 55 0.98 3.89 -0.80
CA ILE A 55 0.25 3.00 0.12
C ILE A 55 -1.15 3.58 0.30
N LEU A 56 -2.17 2.76 0.08
CA LEU A 56 -3.56 3.18 0.19
C LEU A 56 -4.45 2.03 0.69
N GLY A 57 -5.60 2.37 1.27
CA GLY A 57 -6.60 1.38 1.63
C GLY A 57 -7.42 0.90 0.43
N PHE A 58 -8.00 -0.29 0.52
CA PHE A 58 -8.85 -0.87 -0.52
C PHE A 58 -10.01 0.07 -0.95
N ASP A 59 -10.76 0.63 -0.01
CA ASP A 59 -11.83 1.60 -0.30
C ASP A 59 -11.33 2.87 -0.99
N THR A 60 -10.08 3.26 -0.73
CA THR A 60 -9.46 4.40 -1.40
C THR A 60 -9.05 4.03 -2.83
N LEU A 61 -8.58 2.81 -3.07
CA LEU A 61 -8.29 2.32 -4.42
C LEU A 61 -9.54 2.35 -5.30
N LYS A 62 -10.67 1.83 -4.78
CA LYS A 62 -11.95 1.87 -5.49
C LYS A 62 -12.33 3.29 -5.90
N ARG A 63 -12.34 4.21 -4.94
CA ARG A 63 -12.67 5.61 -5.20
C ARG A 63 -11.67 6.28 -6.15
N LEU A 64 -10.40 5.95 -6.07
CA LEU A 64 -9.38 6.44 -6.99
C LEU A 64 -9.67 6.01 -8.44
N LEU A 65 -10.20 4.80 -8.65
CA LEU A 65 -10.53 4.29 -9.98
C LEU A 65 -11.92 4.70 -10.48
N GLU A 66 -12.69 5.45 -9.69
CA GLU A 66 -14.02 5.93 -10.08
C GLU A 66 -13.93 7.25 -10.87
N VAL A 67 -14.24 7.20 -12.16
CA VAL A 67 -14.15 8.35 -13.08
C VAL A 67 -14.96 9.59 -12.65
N ARG A 68 -16.01 9.40 -11.85
CA ARG A 68 -16.89 10.48 -11.37
C ARG A 68 -16.19 11.50 -10.46
N TYR A 69 -15.01 11.16 -9.92
CA TYR A 69 -14.22 12.06 -9.08
C TYR A 69 -13.28 12.97 -9.89
N TYR A 70 -13.26 12.86 -11.22
CA TYR A 70 -12.36 13.61 -12.08
C TYR A 70 -13.13 14.49 -13.07
N ASP A 71 -12.55 15.65 -13.36
CA ASP A 71 -13.01 16.57 -14.40
C ASP A 71 -11.82 16.96 -15.31
N PRO A 72 -11.78 16.52 -16.58
CA PRO A 72 -12.76 15.66 -17.24
C PRO A 72 -12.78 14.22 -16.66
N PRO A 73 -13.89 13.45 -16.83
CA PRO A 73 -14.05 12.12 -16.24
C PRO A 73 -13.14 11.10 -16.92
N SER A 74 -11.88 11.04 -16.47
CA SER A 74 -10.82 10.20 -17.03
C SER A 74 -9.83 9.76 -15.97
N LEU A 75 -9.27 8.56 -16.14
CA LEU A 75 -8.19 8.01 -15.29
C LEU A 75 -6.79 8.26 -15.87
N SER A 76 -6.68 8.87 -17.05
CA SER A 76 -5.42 8.94 -17.81
C SER A 76 -4.26 9.62 -17.08
N GLY A 77 -4.54 10.51 -16.12
CA GLY A 77 -3.49 11.16 -15.33
C GLY A 77 -3.00 10.39 -14.11
N LEU A 78 -3.53 9.18 -13.84
CA LEU A 78 -3.08 8.37 -12.71
C LEU A 78 -1.78 7.60 -12.97
N GLY A 79 -1.25 7.63 -14.19
CA GLY A 79 0.00 6.93 -14.57
C GLY A 79 1.13 7.06 -13.53
N PRO A 80 1.49 8.29 -13.09
CA PRO A 80 2.57 8.49 -12.11
C PRO A 80 2.34 7.79 -10.75
N LEU A 81 1.09 7.50 -10.39
CA LEU A 81 0.76 6.77 -9.17
C LEU A 81 1.13 5.28 -9.26
N PHE A 82 1.04 4.70 -10.46
CA PHE A 82 1.21 3.27 -10.69
C PHE A 82 2.62 2.89 -11.16
N GLU A 83 3.43 3.84 -11.63
CA GLU A 83 4.79 3.60 -12.16
C GLU A 83 5.70 2.82 -11.19
N GLY A 84 5.71 3.18 -9.91
CA GLY A 84 6.49 2.46 -8.89
C GLY A 84 5.71 1.34 -8.20
N GLY A 85 4.43 1.16 -8.53
CA GLY A 85 3.51 0.24 -7.88
C GLY A 85 2.75 0.85 -6.70
N VAL A 86 1.63 0.20 -6.36
CA VAL A 86 0.73 0.60 -5.27
C VAL A 86 0.58 -0.57 -4.31
N ARG A 87 0.71 -0.29 -3.01
CA ARG A 87 0.40 -1.25 -1.95
C ARG A 87 -0.98 -0.97 -1.39
N VAL A 88 -1.79 -2.01 -1.33
CA VAL A 88 -3.18 -1.91 -0.90
C VAL A 88 -3.35 -2.59 0.46
N HIS A 89 -3.83 -1.84 1.44
CA HIS A 89 -4.23 -2.40 2.72
C HIS A 89 -5.70 -2.83 2.66
N LEU A 90 -5.95 -4.11 2.89
CA LEU A 90 -7.29 -4.69 2.90
C LEU A 90 -8.04 -4.29 4.16
N ARG A 91 -9.36 -4.20 4.05
CA ARG A 91 -10.22 -3.81 5.18
C ARG A 91 -10.81 -5.06 5.82
N ALA A 92 -10.56 -5.26 7.12
CA ALA A 92 -11.27 -6.26 7.90
C ALA A 92 -12.66 -5.76 8.32
N GLY A 93 -13.67 -6.66 8.31
CA GLY A 93 -15.04 -6.35 8.75
C GLY A 93 -15.77 -5.33 7.88
N GLY A 94 -15.45 -5.28 6.58
CA GLY A 94 -16.20 -4.52 5.58
C GLY A 94 -17.40 -5.29 5.04
N GLU A 95 -18.08 -4.73 4.04
CA GLU A 95 -19.13 -5.43 3.30
C GLU A 95 -18.56 -6.60 2.48
N GLU A 96 -17.33 -6.46 1.99
CA GLU A 96 -16.61 -7.47 1.24
C GLU A 96 -15.60 -8.18 2.13
N GLU A 97 -15.61 -9.50 2.06
CA GLU A 97 -14.62 -10.35 2.72
C GLU A 97 -13.22 -10.13 2.13
N GLU A 98 -12.18 -10.38 2.92
CA GLU A 98 -10.78 -10.16 2.50
C GLU A 98 -10.45 -10.87 1.17
N GLY A 99 -10.96 -12.08 0.97
CA GLY A 99 -10.77 -12.84 -0.26
C GLY A 99 -11.45 -12.21 -1.49
N GLU A 100 -12.59 -11.54 -1.32
CA GLU A 100 -13.25 -10.80 -2.41
C GLU A 100 -12.44 -9.56 -2.79
N GLN A 101 -11.92 -8.86 -1.78
CA GLN A 101 -11.05 -7.71 -2.00
C GLN A 101 -9.78 -8.09 -2.78
N ARG A 102 -9.14 -9.22 -2.42
CA ARG A 102 -7.98 -9.74 -3.17
C ARG A 102 -8.31 -10.05 -4.62
N ARG A 103 -9.37 -10.84 -4.87
CA ARG A 103 -9.80 -11.19 -6.23
C ARG A 103 -10.10 -9.95 -7.08
N TRP A 104 -10.68 -8.92 -6.46
CA TRP A 104 -10.93 -7.66 -7.15
C TRP A 104 -9.61 -6.96 -7.55
N ILE A 105 -8.62 -6.88 -6.65
CA ILE A 105 -7.31 -6.29 -6.98
C ILE A 105 -6.59 -7.10 -8.07
N GLU A 106 -6.63 -8.43 -7.97
CA GLU A 106 -6.07 -9.33 -8.98
C GLU A 106 -6.69 -9.12 -10.36
N SER A 107 -8.01 -8.88 -10.42
CA SER A 107 -8.73 -8.59 -11.67
C SER A 107 -8.26 -7.30 -12.37
N LEU A 108 -7.66 -6.36 -11.62
CA LEU A 108 -7.05 -5.14 -12.16
C LEU A 108 -5.63 -5.38 -12.72
N GLY A 109 -5.12 -6.62 -12.65
CA GLY A 109 -3.72 -6.93 -12.93
C GLY A 109 -2.78 -6.73 -11.73
N GLY A 110 -3.34 -6.45 -10.55
CA GLY A 110 -2.59 -6.37 -9.30
C GLY A 110 -2.52 -7.74 -8.63
N GLY A 111 -1.64 -8.62 -9.10
CA GLY A 111 -1.39 -9.92 -8.48
C GLY A 111 0.11 -10.14 -8.32
N GLY A 112 0.61 -9.94 -7.10
CA GLY A 112 1.98 -10.28 -6.70
C GLY A 112 1.94 -11.05 -5.39
N ASP A 113 2.59 -12.20 -5.39
CA ASP A 113 2.96 -13.09 -4.28
C ASP A 113 2.68 -12.57 -2.87
N GLY A 114 1.41 -12.61 -2.50
CA GLY A 114 0.98 -12.69 -1.11
C GLY A 114 1.32 -14.08 -0.61
N GLU A 115 2.56 -14.28 -0.17
CA GLU A 115 2.95 -15.47 0.57
C GLU A 115 1.96 -15.66 1.72
N GLU A 116 1.23 -16.78 1.66
CA GLU A 116 0.22 -17.20 2.61
C GLU A 116 0.91 -17.50 3.94
N TRP A 117 0.98 -16.52 4.84
CA TRP A 117 1.49 -16.74 6.19
C TRP A 117 0.38 -17.35 7.05
N GLY A 118 0.38 -18.69 7.09
CA GLY A 118 -0.49 -19.50 7.94
C GLY A 118 -0.44 -19.10 9.41
N GLU A 119 -1.52 -19.42 10.11
CA GLU A 119 -1.56 -19.43 11.57
C GLU A 119 -0.50 -20.39 12.10
N GLU A 120 0.64 -19.88 12.57
CA GLU A 120 1.51 -20.65 13.46
C GLU A 120 1.73 -19.88 14.76
N GLY A 121 1.27 -20.49 15.86
CA GLY A 121 1.90 -20.29 17.17
C GLY A 121 1.10 -19.56 18.24
N MET A 122 -0.23 -19.71 18.33
CA MET A 122 -0.87 -19.56 19.65
C MET A 122 -0.64 -20.83 20.45
N GLY A 123 0.48 -20.88 21.16
CA GLY A 123 0.79 -21.88 22.16
C GLY A 123 -0.24 -21.87 23.28
N GLY A 124 -1.21 -22.78 23.19
CA GLY A 124 -1.97 -23.27 24.34
C GLY A 124 -1.13 -24.28 25.10
N GLY A 125 -0.20 -23.79 25.92
CA GLY A 125 0.44 -24.60 26.94
C GLY A 125 -0.54 -24.80 28.09
N ASP A 126 -1.49 -25.72 27.93
CA ASP A 126 -2.27 -26.22 29.05
C ASP A 126 -1.40 -27.19 29.84
N GLY A 127 -0.91 -26.68 30.97
CA GLY A 127 -0.31 -27.50 32.02
C GLY A 127 -1.34 -28.47 32.57
N GLY A 128 -1.06 -29.76 32.42
CA GLY A 128 -1.72 -30.85 33.13
C GLY A 128 -0.66 -31.77 33.73
N GLY A 129 -0.24 -31.45 34.95
CA GLY A 129 0.59 -32.32 35.77
C GLY A 129 -0.23 -33.36 36.54
N GLY A 130 0.46 -34.42 36.98
CA GLY A 130 -0.01 -35.40 37.97
C GLY A 130 -0.82 -36.55 37.36
N SER A 131 -0.50 -37.81 37.55
CA SER A 131 0.38 -38.47 38.52
C SER A 131 0.93 -39.77 37.95
#